data_AF-A0A9X2W1A3-F1
#
_entry.id   AF-A0A9X2W1A3-F1
#
_cell.length_a   1.000
_cell.length_b   1.000
_cell.length_c   1.000
_cell.angle_alpha   90.00
_cell.angle_beta   90.00
_cell.angle_gamma   90.00
#
_symmetry.space_group_name_H-M   'P 1'
#
loop_
_entity.id
_entity.type
_entity.pdbx_description
1 polymer ?
#
loop_
_entity_poly.entity_id
_entity_poly.type
_entity_poly.pdbx_seq_one_letter_code
_entity_poly.pdbx_strand_id
1 'polypeptide(L)'
;MLEDWIREITSATSLVVEGMAALIVAYAVAEAIVRLVLSIPQHSGSVATRAHDAKENIRLRLGRWLALALELLLGADILRTAVAPSWSEIGQLAAIATIRTGLNFFLQREIDAAQARREREAERA
;
A
#
# COMPACT_ATOMS: atom_id res chain seq x y z
N MET A 1 -33.35 -9.68 15.39
CA MET A 1 -33.06 -10.91 14.63
C MET A 1 -32.38 -10.62 13.31
N LEU A 2 -33.05 -10.07 12.27
CA LEU A 2 -32.41 -9.85 10.97
C LEU A 2 -31.23 -8.86 11.04
N GLU A 3 -31.37 -7.81 11.85
CA GLU A 3 -30.29 -6.83 12.13
C GLU A 3 -29.09 -7.46 12.84
N ASP A 4 -29.31 -8.37 13.79
CA ASP A 4 -28.24 -9.06 14.52
C ASP A 4 -27.47 -10.00 13.60
N TRP A 5 -28.19 -10.73 12.74
CA TRP A 5 -27.59 -11.61 11.73
C TRP A 5 -26.76 -10.84 10.70
N ILE A 6 -27.23 -9.66 10.26
CA ILE A 6 -26.47 -8.81 9.32
C ILE A 6 -25.21 -8.26 10.00
N ARG A 7 -25.31 -7.78 11.25
CA ARG A 7 -24.16 -7.30 12.04
C ARG A 7 -23.07 -8.35 12.18
N GLU A 8 -23.46 -9.59 12.47
CA GLU A 8 -22.52 -10.67 12.69
C GLU A 8 -21.82 -11.10 11.38
N ILE A 9 -22.58 -11.23 10.28
CA ILE A 9 -22.03 -11.57 8.96
C ILE A 9 -21.06 -10.48 8.47
N THR A 10 -21.45 -9.21 8.57
CA THR A 10 -20.61 -8.09 8.14
C THR A 10 -19.34 -8.00 8.98
N SER A 11 -19.44 -8.15 10.31
CA SER A 11 -18.28 -8.15 11.20
C SER A 11 -17.29 -9.27 10.86
N ALA A 12 -17.79 -10.50 10.68
CA ALA A 12 -16.97 -11.63 10.27
C ALA A 12 -16.30 -11.41 8.91
N THR A 13 -17.04 -10.84 7.95
CA THR A 13 -16.51 -10.54 6.61
C THR A 13 -15.40 -9.49 6.67
N SER A 14 -15.61 -8.39 7.40
CA SER A 14 -14.60 -7.34 7.57
C SER A 14 -13.32 -7.89 8.23
N LEU A 15 -13.45 -8.72 9.27
CA LEU A 15 -12.31 -9.34 9.95
C LEU A 15 -11.48 -10.22 9.01
N VAL A 16 -12.14 -11.02 8.17
CA VAL A 16 -11.46 -11.87 7.18
C VAL A 16 -10.71 -11.01 6.17
N VAL A 17 -11.33 -9.94 5.68
CA VAL A 17 -10.71 -9.03 4.71
C VAL A 17 -9.51 -8.29 5.33
N GLU A 18 -9.63 -7.80 6.56
CA GLU A 18 -8.53 -7.19 7.32
C GLU A 18 -7.37 -8.18 7.52
N GLY A 19 -7.68 -9.43 7.88
CA GLY A 19 -6.68 -10.49 8.05
C GLY A 19 -5.94 -10.79 6.75
N MET A 20 -6.65 -10.88 5.62
CA MET A 20 -6.02 -11.07 4.31
C MET A 20 -5.12 -9.89 3.93
N ALA A 21 -5.59 -8.66 4.13
CA ALA A 21 -4.79 -7.46 3.87
C ALA A 21 -3.52 -7.44 4.72
N ALA A 22 -3.61 -7.80 6.00
CA ALA A 22 -2.44 -7.91 6.88
C ALA A 22 -1.43 -8.94 6.39
N LEU A 23 -1.88 -10.11 5.92
CA LEU A 23 -1.02 -11.14 5.34
C LEU A 23 -0.32 -10.67 4.05
N ILE A 24 -1.04 -9.96 3.18
CA ILE A 24 -0.47 -9.37 1.96
C ILE A 24 0.63 -8.37 2.30
N VAL A 25 0.38 -7.46 3.24
CA VAL A 25 1.37 -6.47 3.69
C VAL A 25 2.58 -7.18 4.27
N ALA A 26 2.38 -8.18 5.14
CA ALA A 26 3.46 -8.94 5.75
C ALA A 26 4.34 -9.64 4.69
N TYR A 27 3.70 -10.29 3.70
CA TYR A 27 4.41 -10.92 2.58
C TYR A 27 5.23 -9.90 1.78
N ALA A 28 4.62 -8.76 1.42
CA ALA A 28 5.28 -7.74 0.62
C ALA A 28 6.50 -7.13 1.33
N VAL A 29 6.38 -6.87 2.62
CA VAL A 29 7.48 -6.36 3.45
C VAL A 29 8.60 -7.39 3.56
N ALA A 30 8.26 -8.66 3.83
CA ALA A 30 9.25 -9.74 3.87
C ALA A 30 10.00 -9.87 2.53
N GLU A 31 9.27 -9.86 1.41
CA GLU A 31 9.85 -9.94 0.07
C GLU A 31 10.77 -8.74 -0.24
N ALA A 32 10.39 -7.53 0.19
CA ALA A 32 11.21 -6.32 0.04
C ALA A 32 12.51 -6.40 0.86
N ILE A 33 12.43 -6.86 2.12
CA ILE A 33 13.59 -7.04 3.00
C ILE A 33 14.56 -8.06 2.41
N VAL A 34 14.06 -9.24 2.01
CA VAL A 34 14.89 -10.30 1.42
C VAL A 34 15.66 -9.78 0.22
N ARG A 35 14.99 -9.09 -0.72
CA ARG A 35 15.65 -8.55 -1.91
C ARG A 35 16.64 -7.44 -1.59
N LEU A 36 16.34 -6.59 -0.61
CA LEU A 36 17.27 -5.54 -0.17
C LEU A 36 18.55 -6.15 0.38
N VAL A 37 18.43 -7.16 1.25
CA VAL A 37 19.58 -7.87 1.85
C VAL A 37 20.40 -8.60 0.79
N LEU A 38 19.74 -9.32 -0.13
CA LEU A 38 20.40 -10.04 -1.22
C LEU A 38 21.08 -9.11 -2.24
N SER A 39 20.74 -7.82 -2.28
CA SER A 39 21.35 -6.84 -3.19
C SER A 39 22.66 -6.22 -2.66
N ILE A 40 22.99 -6.42 -1.38
CA ILE A 40 24.19 -5.87 -0.72
C ILE A 40 25.52 -6.51 -1.19
N PRO A 41 25.63 -7.83 -1.48
CA PRO A 41 26.91 -8.48 -1.73
C PRO A 41 27.57 -8.19 -3.09
N GLN A 42 26.87 -7.58 -4.05
CA GLN A 42 27.37 -7.43 -5.43
C GLN A 42 28.01 -6.05 -5.67
N HIS A 43 29.09 -5.76 -4.95
CA HIS A 43 29.96 -4.60 -5.21
C HIS A 43 31.14 -4.99 -6.10
N SER A 44 30.97 -4.95 -7.43
CA SER A 44 32.09 -4.74 -8.36
C SER A 44 31.60 -4.24 -9.72
N GLY A 45 31.81 -2.95 -9.99
CA GLY A 45 31.71 -2.34 -11.33
C GLY A 45 30.38 -1.68 -11.71
N SER A 46 30.36 -0.34 -11.85
CA SER A 46 29.25 0.54 -12.33
C SER A 46 28.08 0.84 -11.36
N VAL A 47 28.37 0.87 -10.07
CA VAL A 47 27.44 0.70 -8.93
C VAL A 47 26.31 1.73 -8.76
N ALA A 48 26.46 2.99 -9.18
CA ALA A 48 25.50 4.04 -8.79
C ALA A 48 24.14 3.93 -9.50
N THR A 49 24.11 3.68 -10.81
CA THR A 49 22.86 3.59 -11.60
C THR A 49 22.10 2.29 -11.33
N ARG A 50 22.79 1.12 -11.32
CA ARG A 50 22.13 -0.18 -11.05
C ARG A 50 21.57 -0.30 -9.64
N ALA A 51 22.24 0.27 -8.63
CA ALA A 51 21.74 0.28 -7.25
C ALA A 51 20.49 1.17 -7.12
N HIS A 52 20.42 2.25 -7.89
CA HIS A 52 19.24 3.12 -7.95
C HIS A 52 18.05 2.36 -8.57
N ASP A 53 18.26 1.68 -9.69
CA ASP A 53 17.22 0.91 -10.38
C ASP A 53 16.74 -0.29 -9.55
N ALA A 54 17.62 -0.97 -8.82
CA ALA A 54 17.23 -2.08 -7.93
C ALA A 54 16.35 -1.60 -6.77
N LYS A 55 16.69 -0.47 -6.13
CA LYS A 55 15.90 0.13 -5.05
C LYS A 55 14.54 0.62 -5.54
N GLU A 56 14.51 1.23 -6.73
CA GLU A 56 13.26 1.69 -7.35
C GLU A 56 12.34 0.52 -7.67
N ASN A 57 12.86 -0.57 -8.23
CA ASN A 57 12.09 -1.78 -8.48
C ASN A 57 11.51 -2.41 -7.20
N ILE A 58 12.27 -2.41 -6.10
CA ILE A 58 11.77 -2.87 -4.80
C ILE A 58 10.65 -1.96 -4.31
N ARG A 59 10.83 -0.63 -4.37
CA ARG A 59 9.80 0.36 -4.01
C ARG A 59 8.52 0.20 -4.82
N LEU A 60 8.62 0.07 -6.14
CA LEU A 60 7.46 -0.09 -7.03
C LEU A 60 6.69 -1.38 -6.72
N ARG A 61 7.40 -2.50 -6.48
CA ARG A 61 6.73 -3.77 -6.16
C ARG A 61 6.07 -3.75 -4.79
N LEU A 62 6.74 -3.15 -3.79
CA LEU A 62 6.15 -2.92 -2.46
C LEU A 62 4.90 -2.03 -2.57
N GLY A 63 4.99 -0.92 -3.32
CA GLY A 63 3.87 0.00 -3.55
C GLY A 63 2.64 -0.68 -4.15
N ARG A 64 2.81 -1.58 -5.12
CA ARG A 64 1.69 -2.36 -5.70
C ARG A 64 1.00 -3.26 -4.68
N TRP A 65 1.76 -3.98 -3.85
CA TRP A 65 1.17 -4.82 -2.80
C TRP A 65 0.47 -4.00 -1.72
N LEU A 66 1.04 -2.86 -1.34
CA LEU A 66 0.41 -1.94 -0.39
C LEU A 66 -0.88 -1.36 -0.95
N ALA A 67 -0.92 -0.98 -2.23
CA ALA A 67 -2.15 -0.51 -2.88
C ALA A 67 -3.27 -1.57 -2.85
N LEU A 68 -2.94 -2.83 -3.17
CA LEU A 68 -3.88 -3.96 -3.10
C LEU A 68 -4.43 -4.16 -1.68
N ALA A 69 -3.56 -4.20 -0.66
CA ALA A 69 -3.97 -4.35 0.72
C ALA A 69 -4.86 -3.19 1.18
N LEU A 70 -4.56 -1.97 0.73
CA LEU A 70 -5.38 -0.81 1.00
C LEU A 70 -6.77 -0.97 0.36
N GLU A 71 -6.89 -1.32 -0.91
CA GLU A 71 -8.20 -1.53 -1.55
C GLU A 71 -9.09 -2.52 -0.77
N LEU A 72 -8.51 -3.63 -0.29
CA LEU A 72 -9.20 -4.60 0.56
C LEU A 72 -9.68 -3.97 1.89
N LEU A 73 -8.79 -3.25 2.58
CA LEU A 73 -9.13 -2.58 3.83
C LEU A 73 -10.27 -1.56 3.66
N LEU A 74 -10.32 -0.84 2.54
CA LEU A 74 -11.41 0.08 2.24
C LEU A 74 -12.76 -0.65 2.10
N GLY A 75 -12.76 -1.84 1.50
CA GLY A 75 -13.95 -2.69 1.44
C GLY A 75 -14.42 -3.11 2.83
N ALA A 76 -13.52 -3.58 3.70
CA ALA A 76 -13.84 -3.95 5.09
C ALA A 76 -14.43 -2.78 5.88
N ASP A 77 -13.86 -1.60 5.66
CA ASP A 77 -14.23 -0.32 6.25
C ASP A 77 -15.65 0.14 5.81
N ILE A 78 -15.96 0.06 4.52
CA ILE A 78 -17.30 0.36 3.98
C ILE A 78 -18.34 -0.61 4.56
N LEU A 79 -18.04 -1.91 4.58
CA LEU A 79 -18.93 -2.93 5.14
C LEU A 79 -19.27 -2.63 6.60
N ARG A 80 -18.29 -2.30 7.42
CA ARG A 80 -18.47 -1.96 8.84
C ARG A 80 -19.40 -0.76 9.04
N THR A 81 -19.18 0.31 8.29
CA THR A 81 -20.02 1.53 8.40
C THR A 81 -21.43 1.37 7.84
N ALA A 82 -21.66 0.41 6.93
CA ALA A 82 -22.98 0.15 6.36
C ALA A 82 -23.97 -0.45 7.38
N VAL A 83 -23.49 -1.08 8.46
CA VAL A 83 -24.35 -1.81 9.41
C VAL A 83 -24.45 -1.13 10.79
N ALA A 84 -23.46 -0.33 11.17
CA ALA A 84 -23.50 0.51 12.36
C ALA A 84 -22.96 1.91 12.03
N PRO A 85 -23.78 2.86 11.58
CA PRO A 85 -23.33 4.22 11.38
C PRO A 85 -23.29 4.94 12.73
N SER A 86 -22.31 4.65 13.59
CA SER A 86 -22.00 5.55 14.70
C SER A 86 -21.15 6.72 14.19
N TRP A 87 -21.38 7.91 14.73
CA TRP A 87 -20.56 9.09 14.40
C TRP A 87 -19.06 8.86 14.65
N SER A 88 -18.71 8.02 15.64
CA SER A 88 -17.32 7.61 15.90
C SER A 88 -16.74 6.72 14.82
N GLU A 89 -17.49 5.73 14.32
CA GLU A 89 -17.02 4.82 13.25
C GLU A 89 -16.91 5.56 11.91
N ILE A 90 -17.88 6.44 11.62
CA ILE A 90 -17.82 7.33 10.45
C ILE A 90 -16.58 8.25 10.53
N GLY A 91 -16.29 8.79 11.72
CA GLY A 91 -15.10 9.61 11.96
C GLY A 91 -13.78 8.85 11.77
N GLN A 92 -13.68 7.62 12.27
CA GLN A 92 -12.50 6.76 12.04
C GLN A 92 -12.32 6.43 10.56
N LEU A 93 -13.42 6.06 9.88
CA LEU A 93 -13.39 5.79 8.44
C LEU A 93 -12.89 7.01 7.65
N ALA A 94 -13.46 8.18 7.92
CA ALA A 94 -13.07 9.43 7.27
C ALA A 94 -11.59 9.77 7.51
N ALA A 95 -11.08 9.53 8.72
CA ALA A 95 -9.67 9.74 9.05
C ALA A 95 -8.75 8.77 8.29
N ILE A 96 -9.06 7.47 8.26
CA ILE A 96 -8.28 6.46 7.52
C ILE A 96 -8.29 6.78 6.02
N ALA A 97 -9.46 7.10 5.45
CA ALA A 97 -9.60 7.47 4.04
C ALA A 97 -8.81 8.73 3.69
N THR A 98 -8.82 9.75 4.57
CA THR A 98 -8.07 11.00 4.38
C THR A 98 -6.56 10.74 4.41
N ILE A 99 -6.06 10.00 5.42
CA ILE A 99 -4.63 9.66 5.54
C ILE A 99 -4.17 8.90 4.30
N ARG A 100 -4.96 7.91 3.85
CA ARG A 100 -4.65 7.13 2.65
C ARG A 100 -4.57 8.02 1.42
N THR A 101 -5.56 8.89 1.23
CA THR A 101 -5.63 9.79 0.07
C THR A 101 -4.43 10.72 0.06
N GLY A 102 -4.08 11.29 1.22
CA GLY A 102 -2.90 12.14 1.38
C GLY A 102 -1.60 11.40 1.06
N LEU A 103 -1.37 10.23 1.67
CA LEU A 103 -0.16 9.44 1.45
C LEU A 103 -0.02 9.00 -0.01
N ASN A 104 -1.10 8.48 -0.62
CA ASN A 104 -1.08 8.04 -2.01
C ASN A 104 -0.83 9.21 -2.96
N PHE A 105 -1.44 10.37 -2.70
CA PHE A 105 -1.20 11.59 -3.46
C PHE A 105 0.27 12.04 -3.40
N PHE A 106 0.87 12.06 -2.20
CA PHE A 106 2.28 12.44 -2.05
C PHE A 106 3.23 11.46 -2.73
N LEU A 107 2.97 10.15 -2.60
CA LEU A 107 3.79 9.11 -3.21
C LEU A 107 3.73 9.20 -4.74
N GLN A 108 2.53 9.34 -5.31
CA GLN A 108 2.34 9.49 -6.75
C GLN A 108 3.10 10.71 -7.28
N ARG A 109 2.99 11.85 -6.57
CA ARG A 109 3.71 13.07 -6.92
C ARG A 109 5.23 12.91 -6.91
N GLU A 110 5.77 12.14 -5.95
CA GLU A 110 7.20 11.84 -5.90
C GLU A 110 7.67 10.99 -7.08
N ILE A 111 6.86 9.99 -7.47
CA ILE A 111 7.13 9.12 -8.62
C ILE A 111 7.14 9.94 -9.91
N ASP A 112 6.09 10.74 -10.14
CA ASP A 112 5.97 11.57 -11.35
C ASP A 112 7.15 12.57 -11.44
N ALA A 113 7.54 13.17 -10.31
CA ALA A 113 8.70 14.06 -10.26
C ALA A 113 10.03 13.34 -10.54
N ALA A 114 10.17 12.08 -10.13
CA ALA A 114 11.34 11.27 -10.44
C ALA A 114 11.40 10.90 -11.93
N GLN A 115 10.27 10.53 -12.53
CA GLN A 115 10.17 10.22 -13.96
C GLN A 115 10.50 11.44 -14.84
N ALA A 116 9.91 12.60 -14.53
CA ALA A 116 10.18 13.84 -15.27
C ALA A 116 11.66 14.28 -15.20
N ARG A 117 12.37 13.97 -14.11
CA ARG A 117 13.82 14.19 -14.01
C ARG A 117 14.61 13.27 -14.94
N ARG A 118 14.24 11.98 -14.99
CA ARG A 118 14.87 10.98 -15.87
C ARG A 118 14.71 11.32 -17.35
N GLU A 119 13.53 11.78 -17.77
CA GLU A 119 13.28 12.20 -19.17
C GLU A 119 14.18 13.38 -19.59
N ARG A 120 14.32 14.39 -18.71
CA ARG A 120 15.19 15.55 -18.98
C ARG A 120 16.67 15.20 -19.04
N GLU A 121 17.10 14.20 -18.28
CA GLU A 121 18.48 13.71 -18.34
C GLU A 121 18.73 12.92 -19.63
N ALA A 122 17.75 12.15 -20.11
CA ALA A 122 17.82 11.42 -21.37
C ALA A 122 17.86 12.33 -22.61
N GLU A 123 17.17 13.48 -22.60
CA GLU A 123 17.24 14.46 -23.70
C GLU A 123 18.57 15.26 -23.74
N ARG A 124 19.32 15.28 -22.63
CA ARG A 124 20.59 16.03 -22.53
C ARG A 124 21.83 15.18 -22.80
N ALA A 125 21.68 13.87 -22.94
CA ALA A 125 22.74 12.91 -23.23
C ALA A 125 22.81 12.61 -24.74
#